data_AF-A0AAV0T1T4-F1
#
_entry.id   AF-A0AAV0T1T4-F1
#
_cell.length_a   1.000
_cell.length_b   1.000
_cell.length_c   1.000
_cell.angle_alpha   90.00
_cell.angle_beta   90.00
_cell.angle_gamma   90.00
#
_symmetry.space_group_name_H-M   'P 1'
#
loop_
_entity.id
_entity.type
_entity.pdbx_description
1 polymer ?
#
loop_
_entity_poly.entity_id
_entity_poly.type
_entity_poly.pdbx_seq_one_letter_code
_entity_poly.pdbx_strand_id
1 'polypeptide(L)'
;MKKRDQEERQEQDEINESESDEDSTDQTQREDRTAACYPSVAAALQLPRTLDHQEKLASSTATTIKDRETATLSPPVSAAAFPSVLHKDAFLLFRSLCRISMRSVADDSSAASDVNGSVAENAESGAEDPFAFQSKILSLELVKEIVENAGPSLRCNERFVRAIRQYLCQSLLQNCTSNYTQIVSLSLQVFLVLLRNYKRYLKTELDIFVTSIFLRLLQSENASFEHKLLVLEALHTICEDSQTLSEIFINYDCKWNTNDLFKQIVHALTKAAKGDRAQDAAAHQYAASLSTSARMKMQQQDAALALKGLDP
;
A
#
# COMPACT_ATOMS: atom_id res chain seq x y z
N MET A 1 57.92 36.18 -1.91
CA MET A 1 57.60 34.90 -2.57
C MET A 1 58.65 33.84 -2.23
N LYS A 2 58.98 33.69 -0.92
CA LYS A 2 59.98 32.72 -0.40
C LYS A 2 59.68 32.30 1.06
N LYS A 3 58.47 32.60 1.55
CA LYS A 3 58.02 32.28 2.92
C LYS A 3 56.77 31.40 2.96
N ARG A 4 56.19 31.07 1.80
CA ARG A 4 54.98 30.24 1.68
C ARG A 4 55.31 28.79 1.33
N ASP A 5 56.43 28.57 0.63
CA ASP A 5 56.91 27.22 0.25
C ASP A 5 57.66 26.49 1.40
N GLN A 6 57.76 27.12 2.58
CA GLN A 6 58.45 26.54 3.75
C GLN A 6 57.47 25.96 4.79
N GLU A 7 56.21 26.39 4.77
CA GLU A 7 55.14 25.82 5.62
C GLU A 7 54.55 24.55 4.98
N GLU A 8 54.47 24.47 3.65
CA GLU A 8 53.93 23.27 2.96
C GLU A 8 54.85 22.03 3.03
N ARG A 9 56.14 22.20 3.36
CA ARG A 9 57.06 21.07 3.61
C ARG A 9 57.05 20.56 5.05
N GLN A 10 56.51 21.34 6.00
CA GLN A 10 56.44 20.92 7.40
C GLN A 10 55.14 20.17 7.72
N GLU A 11 54.04 20.42 7.00
CA GLU A 11 52.80 19.66 7.16
C GLU A 11 52.79 18.30 6.44
N GLN A 12 53.72 18.05 5.52
CA GLN A 12 53.84 16.75 4.83
C GLN A 12 54.73 15.74 5.55
N ASP A 13 55.57 16.18 6.49
CA ASP A 13 56.41 15.29 7.32
C ASP A 13 55.69 14.83 8.62
N GLU A 14 54.61 15.48 9.06
CA GLU A 14 53.80 15.02 10.21
C GLU A 14 52.74 13.96 9.86
N ILE A 15 52.53 13.66 8.57
CA ILE A 15 51.53 12.66 8.15
C ILE A 15 52.18 11.28 7.88
N ASN A 16 53.51 11.18 7.90
CA ASN A 16 54.23 9.96 7.51
C ASN A 16 54.97 9.26 8.67
N GLU A 17 54.80 9.71 9.91
CA GLU A 17 55.34 9.06 11.13
C GLU A 17 54.22 8.57 12.05
N SER A 18 53.48 7.56 11.60
CA SER A 18 52.77 6.63 12.50
C SER A 18 52.48 5.31 11.78
N GLU A 19 53.50 4.70 11.18
CA GLU A 19 53.51 3.31 10.71
C GLU A 19 54.77 2.62 11.27
N SER A 20 54.70 2.14 12.52
CA SER A 20 55.49 1.00 12.99
C SER A 20 55.10 0.64 14.43
N ASP A 21 54.92 -0.67 14.63
CA ASP A 21 54.81 -1.41 15.90
C ASP A 21 53.40 -1.51 16.52
N GLU A 22 52.68 -2.60 16.24
CA GLU A 22 52.73 -3.80 17.12
C GLU A 22 52.00 -5.00 16.47
N ASP A 23 52.76 -6.08 16.30
CA ASP A 23 52.32 -7.44 16.07
C ASP A 23 51.65 -7.97 17.36
N SER A 24 50.37 -8.32 17.30
CA SER A 24 49.73 -9.26 18.24
C SER A 24 48.37 -9.72 17.73
N THR A 25 48.35 -10.95 17.21
CA THR A 25 47.23 -11.91 17.28
C THR A 25 45.81 -11.37 17.03
N ASP A 26 45.28 -11.57 15.82
CA ASP A 26 44.05 -12.36 15.71
C ASP A 26 43.84 -12.91 14.29
N GLN A 27 43.62 -14.21 14.22
CA GLN A 27 43.36 -14.95 13.00
C GLN A 27 41.86 -14.83 12.69
N THR A 28 41.41 -13.64 12.27
CA THR A 28 40.00 -13.41 11.98
C THR A 28 39.58 -14.22 10.76
N GLN A 29 38.70 -15.18 11.02
CA GLN A 29 38.01 -16.01 10.07
C GLN A 29 37.39 -15.15 8.96
N ARG A 30 37.71 -15.48 7.71
CA ARG A 30 36.90 -15.08 6.55
C ARG A 30 35.52 -15.73 6.70
N GLU A 31 34.61 -15.06 7.39
CA GLU A 31 33.21 -15.46 7.42
C GLU A 31 32.54 -15.14 6.07
N ASP A 32 31.85 -16.15 5.56
CA ASP A 32 31.15 -16.18 4.29
C ASP A 32 30.06 -15.08 4.25
N ARG A 33 30.11 -14.20 3.25
CA ARG A 33 29.21 -13.03 3.09
C ARG A 33 27.76 -13.39 2.72
N THR A 34 27.28 -14.57 3.11
CA THR A 34 25.95 -15.10 2.79
C THR A 34 25.10 -15.48 4.00
N ALA A 35 25.60 -15.37 5.23
CA ALA A 35 24.82 -15.65 6.43
C ALA A 35 23.92 -14.47 6.81
N ALA A 36 22.66 -14.49 6.37
CA ALA A 36 21.64 -13.62 6.95
C ALA A 36 21.40 -14.03 8.42
N CYS A 37 21.70 -13.13 9.35
CA CYS A 37 21.50 -13.31 10.79
C CYS A 37 20.01 -13.17 11.16
N TYR A 38 19.20 -14.15 10.75
CA TYR A 38 17.84 -14.30 11.26
C TYR A 38 17.75 -15.65 11.97
N PRO A 39 17.27 -15.70 13.23
CA PRO A 39 17.00 -16.97 13.87
C PRO A 39 15.98 -17.75 13.03
N SER A 40 16.14 -19.07 12.98
CA SER A 40 15.18 -19.96 12.32
C SER A 40 13.76 -19.61 12.76
N VAL A 41 12.86 -19.41 11.82
CA VAL A 41 11.44 -19.09 12.09
C VAL A 41 10.81 -20.13 13.02
N ALA A 42 11.23 -21.38 12.92
CA ALA A 42 10.81 -22.44 13.84
C ALA A 42 11.27 -22.22 15.29
N ALA A 43 12.45 -21.63 15.48
CA ALA A 43 12.96 -21.24 16.80
C ALA A 43 12.26 -19.98 17.33
N ALA A 44 11.96 -19.01 16.46
CA ALA A 44 11.22 -17.80 16.82
C ALA A 44 9.75 -18.09 17.21
N LEU A 45 9.11 -19.05 16.53
CA LEU A 45 7.71 -19.44 16.75
C LEU A 45 7.54 -20.66 17.69
N GLN A 46 8.61 -21.16 18.29
CA GLN A 46 8.60 -22.31 19.22
C GLN A 46 7.85 -23.54 18.69
N LEU A 47 7.92 -23.79 17.38
CA LEU A 47 7.25 -24.94 16.76
C LEU A 47 8.01 -26.25 17.09
N PRO A 48 7.31 -27.37 17.38
CA PRO A 48 7.97 -28.65 17.69
C PRO A 48 8.84 -29.11 16.52
N ARG A 49 10.13 -29.33 16.77
CA ARG A 49 11.07 -29.90 15.79
C ARG A 49 10.72 -31.36 15.57
N THR A 50 10.23 -31.72 14.38
CA THR A 50 10.22 -33.11 13.92
C THR A 50 11.63 -33.45 13.41
N LEU A 51 12.22 -34.50 14.00
CA LEU A 51 13.54 -35.01 13.62
C LEU A 51 13.48 -35.82 12.31
N ASP A 52 14.56 -35.68 11.54
CA ASP A 52 15.15 -36.58 10.54
C ASP A 52 14.58 -36.71 9.11
N HIS A 53 15.30 -36.12 8.14
CA HIS A 53 16.04 -36.94 7.16
C HIS A 53 17.25 -36.18 6.60
N GLN A 54 18.43 -36.72 6.91
CA GLN A 54 19.73 -36.32 6.41
C GLN A 54 20.00 -37.09 5.11
N GLU A 55 19.94 -36.45 3.95
CA GLU A 55 20.53 -37.01 2.72
C GLU A 55 21.62 -36.10 2.17
N LYS A 56 22.82 -36.67 2.26
CA LYS A 56 24.12 -36.21 1.80
C LYS A 56 24.30 -36.74 0.38
N LEU A 57 24.60 -35.90 -0.62
CA LEU A 57 25.33 -36.41 -1.79
C LEU A 57 26.13 -35.32 -2.52
N ALA A 58 27.43 -35.59 -2.62
CA ALA A 58 28.41 -34.88 -3.41
C ALA A 58 28.54 -35.51 -4.81
N SER A 59 29.10 -34.71 -5.71
CA SER A 59 29.51 -34.97 -7.10
C SER A 59 30.21 -36.31 -7.39
N SER A 60 29.87 -37.00 -8.51
CA SER A 60 30.72 -37.14 -9.73
C SER A 60 30.40 -38.37 -10.63
N THR A 61 30.36 -38.12 -11.95
CA THR A 61 30.80 -38.93 -13.13
C THR A 61 30.12 -40.23 -13.62
N ALA A 62 29.47 -40.07 -14.79
CA ALA A 62 29.63 -40.77 -16.09
C ALA A 62 29.33 -42.28 -16.29
N THR A 63 28.38 -42.58 -17.18
CA THR A 63 28.55 -43.55 -18.29
C THR A 63 27.47 -43.38 -19.39
N THR A 64 27.93 -43.47 -20.65
CA THR A 64 27.23 -43.36 -21.95
C THR A 64 26.33 -44.57 -22.31
N ILE A 65 25.26 -44.36 -23.11
CA ILE A 65 24.94 -45.03 -24.41
C ILE A 65 23.60 -44.52 -25.03
N LYS A 66 23.74 -43.94 -26.25
CA LYS A 66 22.89 -43.82 -27.48
C LYS A 66 21.35 -43.65 -27.52
N ASP A 67 20.98 -42.54 -28.18
CA ASP A 67 20.08 -42.34 -29.34
C ASP A 67 18.61 -42.78 -29.31
N ARG A 68 17.71 -41.78 -29.27
CA ARG A 68 16.55 -41.68 -30.18
C ARG A 68 16.10 -40.22 -30.33
N GLU A 69 16.25 -39.69 -31.54
CA GLU A 69 15.74 -38.38 -31.95
C GLU A 69 14.21 -38.33 -31.91
N THR A 70 13.67 -37.37 -31.15
CA THR A 70 12.35 -36.79 -31.41
C THR A 70 12.44 -35.29 -31.17
N ALA A 71 12.34 -34.54 -32.26
CA ALA A 71 12.31 -33.09 -32.31
C ALA A 71 11.34 -32.53 -31.25
N THR A 72 11.89 -31.88 -30.22
CA THR A 72 11.12 -31.15 -29.22
C THR A 72 11.36 -29.67 -29.43
N LEU A 73 10.27 -28.99 -29.75
CA LEU A 73 10.14 -27.55 -29.81
C LEU A 73 10.82 -26.90 -28.59
N SER A 74 11.61 -25.87 -28.85
CA SER A 74 12.29 -25.04 -27.85
C SER A 74 11.38 -24.73 -26.65
N PRO A 75 11.82 -24.93 -25.40
CA PRO A 75 11.06 -24.48 -24.24
C PRO A 75 10.97 -22.94 -24.26
N PRO A 76 9.83 -22.36 -23.86
CA PRO A 76 9.67 -20.92 -23.82
C PRO A 76 10.63 -20.33 -22.78
N VAL A 77 11.20 -19.18 -23.13
CA VAL A 77 12.10 -18.32 -22.36
C VAL A 77 12.08 -18.62 -20.86
N SER A 78 13.15 -19.28 -20.40
CA SER A 78 13.41 -19.65 -19.01
C SER A 78 12.93 -18.56 -18.07
N ALA A 79 11.99 -18.91 -17.19
CA ALA A 79 11.36 -17.99 -16.27
C ALA A 79 12.31 -17.44 -15.19
N ALA A 80 13.62 -17.32 -15.42
CA ALA A 80 14.70 -17.00 -14.46
C ALA A 80 14.60 -17.79 -13.13
N ALA A 81 15.73 -18.15 -12.54
CA ALA A 81 15.69 -18.72 -11.19
C ALA A 81 15.40 -17.61 -10.16
N PHE A 82 14.83 -17.96 -9.01
CA PHE A 82 14.90 -17.04 -7.86
C PHE A 82 16.37 -16.93 -7.43
N PRO A 83 16.85 -15.74 -6.99
CA PRO A 83 18.24 -15.58 -6.58
C PRO A 83 18.65 -16.48 -5.42
N SER A 84 17.72 -16.80 -4.53
CA SER A 84 17.92 -17.79 -3.47
C SER A 84 16.59 -18.42 -3.07
N VAL A 85 16.65 -19.52 -2.31
CA VAL A 85 15.47 -20.16 -1.71
C VAL A 85 14.72 -19.16 -0.83
N LEU A 86 15.43 -18.35 -0.05
CA LEU A 86 14.82 -17.30 0.79
C LEU A 86 14.02 -16.28 -0.03
N HIS A 87 14.49 -15.88 -1.22
CA HIS A 87 13.72 -14.98 -2.09
C HIS A 87 12.44 -15.64 -2.61
N LYS A 88 12.49 -16.95 -2.90
CA LYS A 88 11.32 -17.72 -3.32
C LYS A 88 10.30 -17.80 -2.18
N ASP A 89 10.75 -18.12 -0.98
CA ASP A 89 9.89 -18.27 0.19
C ASP A 89 9.24 -16.93 0.57
N ALA A 90 10.03 -15.86 0.63
CA ALA A 90 9.53 -14.51 0.88
C ALA A 90 8.48 -14.08 -0.17
N PHE A 91 8.72 -14.37 -1.45
CA PHE A 91 7.75 -14.07 -2.52
C PHE A 91 6.44 -14.87 -2.34
N LEU A 92 6.54 -16.16 -2.02
CA LEU A 92 5.36 -17.02 -1.85
C LEU A 92 4.54 -16.59 -0.64
N LEU A 93 5.19 -16.28 0.49
CA LEU A 93 4.56 -15.77 1.70
C LEU A 93 3.86 -14.44 1.46
N PHE A 94 4.55 -13.50 0.81
CA PHE A 94 3.97 -12.20 0.45
C PHE A 94 2.73 -12.37 -0.44
N ARG A 95 2.81 -13.23 -1.46
CA ARG A 95 1.69 -13.54 -2.34
C ARG A 95 0.52 -14.16 -1.58
N SER A 96 0.77 -15.09 -0.66
CA SER A 96 -0.30 -15.70 0.14
C SER A 96 -0.99 -14.67 1.04
N LEU A 97 -0.23 -13.78 1.68
CA LEU A 97 -0.80 -12.73 2.53
C LEU A 97 -1.69 -11.78 1.72
N CYS A 98 -1.22 -11.33 0.55
CA CYS A 98 -2.02 -10.51 -0.36
C CYS A 98 -3.31 -11.21 -0.81
N ARG A 99 -3.26 -12.54 -1.01
CA ARG A 99 -4.46 -13.32 -1.35
C ARG A 99 -5.44 -13.42 -0.20
N ILE A 100 -4.96 -13.61 1.03
CA ILE A 100 -5.82 -13.67 2.22
C ILE A 100 -6.47 -12.31 2.44
N SER A 101 -5.74 -11.21 2.27
CA SER A 101 -6.29 -9.85 2.41
C SER A 101 -7.36 -9.49 1.37
N MET A 102 -7.49 -10.26 0.28
CA MET A 102 -8.52 -10.09 -0.75
C MET A 102 -9.77 -10.94 -0.54
N ARG A 103 -9.74 -11.96 0.32
CA ARG A 103 -10.91 -12.83 0.54
C ARG A 103 -12.10 -12.00 1.01
N SER A 104 -13.26 -12.20 0.41
CA SER A 104 -14.48 -11.54 0.85
C SER A 104 -14.81 -12.06 2.25
N VAL A 105 -15.19 -11.17 3.17
CA VAL A 105 -15.61 -11.56 4.54
C VAL A 105 -16.90 -12.41 4.50
N ALA A 106 -17.57 -12.48 3.34
CA ALA A 106 -18.77 -13.27 3.10
C ALA A 106 -18.50 -14.64 2.43
N ASP A 107 -17.32 -14.87 1.82
CA ASP A 107 -17.11 -16.02 0.91
C ASP A 107 -16.89 -17.37 1.62
N ASP A 108 -16.42 -17.38 2.87
CA ASP A 108 -16.11 -18.62 3.59
C ASP A 108 -17.36 -19.35 4.12
N SER A 109 -18.54 -18.73 4.02
CA SER A 109 -19.83 -19.40 4.31
C SER A 109 -20.22 -20.48 3.28
N SER A 110 -19.62 -20.45 2.08
CA SER A 110 -19.93 -21.39 1.00
C SER A 110 -18.97 -22.57 0.87
N ALA A 111 -17.78 -22.51 1.48
CA ALA A 111 -16.77 -23.58 1.40
C ALA A 111 -16.83 -24.57 2.60
N ALA A 112 -17.56 -24.22 3.66
CA ALA A 112 -17.72 -25.06 4.86
C ALA A 112 -19.07 -25.79 4.93
N SER A 113 -20.00 -25.59 3.98
CA SER A 113 -21.36 -26.18 4.03
C SER A 113 -21.49 -27.56 3.37
N ASP A 114 -20.39 -28.20 2.96
CA ASP A 114 -20.42 -29.49 2.27
C ASP A 114 -20.11 -30.69 3.20
N VAL A 115 -20.60 -30.69 4.44
CA VAL A 115 -20.80 -31.94 5.20
C VAL A 115 -22.04 -31.81 6.11
N ASN A 116 -23.09 -32.54 5.72
CA ASN A 116 -24.31 -32.90 6.47
C ASN A 116 -25.48 -31.91 6.49
N GLY A 117 -26.52 -32.26 5.73
CA GLY A 117 -27.83 -31.63 5.80
C GLY A 117 -28.63 -32.04 7.04
N SER A 118 -29.34 -31.07 7.63
CA SER A 118 -30.70 -31.24 8.15
C SER A 118 -31.30 -29.88 8.58
N VAL A 119 -32.42 -29.54 7.95
CA VAL A 119 -33.66 -28.87 8.45
C VAL A 119 -33.58 -27.54 9.24
N ALA A 120 -34.52 -26.64 8.89
CA ALA A 120 -35.04 -25.44 9.58
C ALA A 120 -34.26 -24.14 9.34
N GLU A 121 -34.75 -23.25 8.47
CA GLU A 121 -35.74 -22.19 8.74
C GLU A 121 -35.16 -20.98 9.52
N ASN A 122 -35.18 -19.82 8.85
CA ASN A 122 -35.02 -18.46 9.36
C ASN A 122 -33.69 -18.10 10.05
N ALA A 123 -32.70 -17.68 9.26
CA ALA A 123 -31.58 -16.87 9.73
C ALA A 123 -31.41 -15.64 8.82
N GLU A 124 -32.31 -14.66 8.98
CA GLU A 124 -31.99 -13.27 8.72
C GLU A 124 -30.94 -12.83 9.75
N SER A 125 -29.67 -12.84 9.37
CA SER A 125 -28.62 -11.95 9.89
C SER A 125 -27.28 -12.33 9.25
N GLY A 126 -26.66 -11.39 8.55
CA GLY A 126 -25.30 -11.51 8.01
C GLY A 126 -24.29 -11.67 9.13
N ALA A 127 -24.08 -12.89 9.59
CA ALA A 127 -22.99 -13.26 10.48
C ALA A 127 -21.71 -13.32 9.64
N GLU A 128 -21.08 -12.18 9.48
CA GLU A 128 -19.72 -12.05 8.97
C GLU A 128 -18.81 -12.95 9.80
N ASP A 129 -18.03 -13.84 9.17
CA ASP A 129 -17.12 -14.72 9.90
C ASP A 129 -16.07 -13.86 10.63
N PRO A 130 -16.11 -13.79 11.98
CA PRO A 130 -15.16 -12.98 12.73
C PRO A 130 -13.72 -13.41 12.48
N PHE A 131 -13.50 -14.69 12.17
CA PHE A 131 -12.18 -15.22 11.87
C PHE A 131 -11.66 -14.72 10.51
N ALA A 132 -12.51 -14.69 9.47
CA ALA A 132 -12.16 -14.14 8.16
C ALA A 132 -11.80 -12.65 8.24
N PHE A 133 -12.57 -11.86 9.01
CA PHE A 133 -12.28 -10.44 9.20
C PHE A 133 -10.92 -10.23 9.90
N GLN A 134 -10.67 -10.94 11.01
CA GLN A 134 -9.40 -10.84 11.74
C GLN A 134 -8.21 -11.30 10.90
N SER A 135 -8.37 -12.39 10.14
CA SER A 135 -7.36 -12.91 9.22
C SER A 135 -6.99 -11.89 8.14
N LYS A 136 -7.97 -11.15 7.63
CA LYS A 136 -7.74 -10.05 6.68
C LYS A 136 -6.96 -8.89 7.30
N ILE A 137 -7.35 -8.43 8.49
CA ILE A 137 -6.64 -7.35 9.20
C ILE A 137 -5.18 -7.74 9.44
N LEU A 138 -4.95 -8.90 10.06
CA LEU A 138 -3.61 -9.39 10.35
C LEU A 138 -2.77 -9.55 9.07
N SER A 139 -3.37 -10.04 7.98
CA SER A 139 -2.65 -10.17 6.71
C SER A 139 -2.20 -8.82 6.15
N LEU A 140 -3.03 -7.78 6.25
CA LEU A 140 -2.67 -6.43 5.82
C LEU A 140 -1.60 -5.80 6.72
N GLU A 141 -1.65 -6.03 8.03
CA GLU A 141 -0.62 -5.56 8.98
C GLU A 141 0.73 -6.21 8.67
N LEU A 142 0.76 -7.54 8.48
CA LEU A 142 1.98 -8.25 8.11
C LEU A 142 2.53 -7.78 6.76
N VAL A 143 1.65 -7.54 5.79
CA VAL A 143 2.04 -6.98 4.48
C VAL A 143 2.67 -5.60 4.65
N LYS A 144 2.07 -4.71 5.46
CA LYS A 144 2.62 -3.39 5.79
C LYS A 144 4.04 -3.53 6.32
N GLU A 145 4.24 -4.38 7.32
CA GLU A 145 5.55 -4.58 7.94
C GLU A 145 6.59 -5.15 6.97
N ILE A 146 6.20 -6.06 6.08
CA ILE A 146 7.08 -6.58 5.03
C ILE A 146 7.52 -5.46 4.09
N VAL A 147 6.60 -4.62 3.59
CA VAL A 147 6.94 -3.58 2.61
C VAL A 147 7.67 -2.39 3.24
N GLU A 148 7.41 -2.13 4.52
CA GLU A 148 8.06 -1.06 5.29
C GLU A 148 9.52 -1.41 5.57
N ASN A 149 9.77 -2.65 6.03
CA ASN A 149 11.08 -3.11 6.47
C ASN A 149 11.86 -3.91 5.40
N ALA A 150 11.35 -3.99 4.17
CA ALA A 150 12.03 -4.68 3.08
C ALA A 150 13.43 -4.10 2.82
N GLY A 151 14.46 -4.92 3.04
CA GLY A 151 15.84 -4.58 2.74
C GLY A 151 16.10 -4.44 1.23
N PRO A 152 17.27 -3.90 0.83
CA PRO A 152 17.59 -3.61 -0.58
C PRO A 152 17.47 -4.83 -1.51
N SER A 153 17.84 -6.02 -1.03
CA SER A 153 17.78 -7.27 -1.80
C SER A 153 16.35 -7.61 -2.24
N LEU A 154 15.36 -7.37 -1.38
CA LEU A 154 13.96 -7.65 -1.69
C LEU A 154 13.30 -6.48 -2.43
N ARG A 155 13.61 -5.24 -2.00
CA ARG A 155 13.02 -4.01 -2.55
C ARG A 155 13.36 -3.78 -4.02
N CYS A 156 14.59 -4.08 -4.42
CA CYS A 156 15.04 -3.93 -5.81
C CYS A 156 14.81 -5.20 -6.65
N ASN A 157 14.29 -6.29 -6.06
CA ASN A 157 14.04 -7.51 -6.79
C ASN A 157 12.84 -7.34 -7.73
N GLU A 158 13.08 -7.49 -9.03
CA GLU A 158 12.06 -7.27 -10.04
C GLU A 158 10.84 -8.19 -9.89
N ARG A 159 11.01 -9.41 -9.39
CA ARG A 159 9.89 -10.32 -9.11
C ARG A 159 9.05 -9.84 -7.95
N PHE A 160 9.69 -9.32 -6.91
CA PHE A 160 8.98 -8.79 -5.76
C PHE A 160 8.20 -7.53 -6.15
N VAL A 161 8.80 -6.64 -6.93
CA VAL A 161 8.11 -5.49 -7.52
C VAL A 161 6.92 -5.94 -8.37
N ARG A 162 7.07 -6.96 -9.22
CA ARG A 162 5.94 -7.55 -9.97
C ARG A 162 4.86 -8.12 -9.04
N ALA A 163 5.25 -8.75 -7.94
CA ALA A 163 4.31 -9.25 -6.93
C ALA A 163 3.50 -8.12 -6.30
N ILE A 164 4.15 -6.99 -5.98
CA ILE A 164 3.46 -5.81 -5.47
C ILE A 164 2.44 -5.32 -6.48
N ARG A 165 2.84 -5.14 -7.75
CA ARG A 165 1.94 -4.66 -8.81
C ARG A 165 0.73 -5.60 -9.03
N GLN A 166 0.98 -6.90 -9.06
CA GLN A 166 -0.05 -7.89 -9.42
C GLN A 166 -0.97 -8.25 -8.26
N TYR A 167 -0.43 -8.37 -7.05
CA TYR A 167 -1.18 -8.90 -5.91
C TYR A 167 -1.52 -7.80 -4.91
N LEU A 168 -0.54 -7.01 -4.48
CA LEU A 168 -0.77 -6.01 -3.43
C LEU A 168 -1.58 -4.83 -3.94
N CYS A 169 -1.23 -4.27 -5.09
CA CYS A 169 -1.99 -3.17 -5.68
C CYS A 169 -3.43 -3.59 -5.97
N GLN A 170 -3.67 -4.82 -6.45
CA GLN A 170 -5.03 -5.34 -6.60
C GLN A 170 -5.76 -5.45 -5.24
N SER A 171 -5.08 -5.99 -4.22
CA SER A 171 -5.67 -6.11 -2.88
C SER A 171 -6.05 -4.75 -2.29
N LEU A 172 -5.19 -3.75 -2.43
CA LEU A 172 -5.43 -2.41 -1.91
C LEU A 172 -6.60 -1.72 -2.66
N LEU A 173 -6.74 -1.94 -3.97
CA LEU A 173 -7.84 -1.35 -4.76
C LEU A 173 -9.20 -1.87 -4.26
N GLN A 174 -9.29 -3.16 -3.95
CA GLN A 174 -10.50 -3.79 -3.42
C GLN A 174 -10.77 -3.35 -1.96
N ASN A 175 -9.73 -3.30 -1.14
CA ASN A 175 -9.88 -3.04 0.29
C ASN A 175 -10.18 -1.57 0.61
N CYS A 176 -9.71 -0.62 -0.20
CA CYS A 176 -10.04 0.80 -0.02
C CYS A 176 -11.50 1.14 -0.37
N THR A 177 -12.24 0.25 -1.01
CA THR A 177 -13.70 0.39 -1.26
C THR A 177 -14.54 -0.42 -0.27
N SER A 178 -13.92 -0.94 0.80
CA SER A 178 -14.62 -1.71 1.82
C SER A 178 -15.51 -0.81 2.68
N ASN A 179 -16.56 -1.39 3.25
CA ASN A 179 -17.45 -0.70 4.19
C ASN A 179 -16.84 -0.56 5.59
N TYR A 180 -15.80 -1.33 5.91
CA TYR A 180 -15.14 -1.27 7.22
C TYR A 180 -14.00 -0.26 7.19
N THR A 181 -14.15 0.78 8.00
CA THR A 181 -13.18 1.87 8.07
C THR A 181 -11.78 1.39 8.47
N GLN A 182 -11.68 0.39 9.35
CA GLN A 182 -10.40 -0.19 9.77
C GLN A 182 -9.59 -0.77 8.60
N ILE A 183 -10.26 -1.48 7.67
CA ILE A 183 -9.61 -2.04 6.48
C ILE A 183 -9.15 -0.93 5.54
N VAL A 184 -9.98 0.11 5.36
CA VAL A 184 -9.64 1.26 4.52
C VAL A 184 -8.44 2.01 5.10
N SER A 185 -8.43 2.29 6.40
CA SER A 185 -7.33 2.96 7.11
C SER A 185 -6.01 2.20 6.92
N LEU A 186 -6.00 0.89 7.19
CA LEU A 186 -4.81 0.08 7.06
C LEU A 186 -4.32 -0.01 5.60
N SER A 187 -5.25 -0.09 4.64
CA SER A 187 -4.91 -0.09 3.21
C SER A 187 -4.28 1.23 2.76
N LEU A 188 -4.77 2.36 3.27
CA LEU A 188 -4.17 3.68 3.02
C LEU A 188 -2.77 3.79 3.63
N GLN A 189 -2.55 3.25 4.84
CA GLN A 189 -1.22 3.21 5.45
C GLN A 189 -0.24 2.38 4.62
N VAL A 190 -0.64 1.19 4.13
CA VAL A 190 0.19 0.39 3.22
C VAL A 190 0.51 1.17 1.95
N PHE A 191 -0.47 1.88 1.38
CA PHE A 191 -0.23 2.73 0.20
C PHE A 191 0.82 3.81 0.46
N LEU A 192 0.77 4.50 1.61
CA LEU A 192 1.78 5.51 1.96
C LEU A 192 3.19 4.90 2.07
N VAL A 193 3.31 3.68 2.62
CA VAL A 193 4.59 2.96 2.63
C VAL A 193 5.06 2.64 1.21
N LEU A 194 4.17 2.21 0.32
CA LEU A 194 4.49 1.97 -1.10
C LEU A 194 4.95 3.25 -1.80
N LEU A 195 4.29 4.37 -1.55
CA LEU A 195 4.70 5.67 -2.09
C LEU A 195 6.10 6.04 -1.60
N ARG A 196 6.40 5.89 -0.30
CA ARG A 196 7.72 6.20 0.25
C ARG A 196 8.83 5.30 -0.31
N ASN A 197 8.62 3.99 -0.31
CA ASN A 197 9.68 3.01 -0.54
C ASN A 197 9.77 2.52 -2.00
N TYR A 198 8.67 2.57 -2.77
CA TYR A 198 8.55 1.92 -4.08
C TYR A 198 8.12 2.87 -5.22
N LYS A 199 7.99 4.19 -4.99
CA LYS A 199 7.59 5.18 -6.01
C LYS A 199 8.33 5.13 -7.34
N ARG A 200 9.62 4.77 -7.33
CA ARG A 200 10.42 4.63 -8.56
C ARG A 200 9.92 3.49 -9.45
N TYR A 201 9.36 2.45 -8.83
CA TYR A 201 8.91 1.24 -9.50
C TYR A 201 7.41 1.21 -9.77
N LEU A 202 6.59 2.00 -9.07
CA LEU A 202 5.13 1.88 -9.10
C LEU A 202 4.42 3.10 -9.70
N LYS A 203 5.03 3.79 -10.67
CA LYS A 203 4.50 5.07 -11.16
C LYS A 203 3.06 4.96 -11.67
N THR A 204 2.77 3.99 -12.51
CA THR A 204 1.43 3.80 -13.09
C THR A 204 0.42 3.39 -12.02
N GLU A 205 0.82 2.49 -11.12
CA GLU A 205 -0.03 1.98 -10.05
C GLU A 205 -0.38 3.09 -9.05
N LEU A 206 0.60 3.93 -8.69
CA LEU A 206 0.37 5.07 -7.79
C LEU A 206 -0.59 6.10 -8.40
N ASP A 207 -0.45 6.42 -9.69
CA ASP A 207 -1.40 7.29 -10.40
C ASP A 207 -2.83 6.72 -10.36
N ILE A 208 -2.98 5.43 -10.69
CA ILE A 208 -4.28 4.74 -10.64
C ILE A 208 -4.85 4.76 -9.22
N PHE A 209 -4.04 4.53 -8.19
CA PHE A 209 -4.51 4.56 -6.81
C PHE A 209 -5.03 5.93 -6.41
N VAL A 210 -4.26 6.99 -6.64
CA VAL A 210 -4.67 8.32 -6.22
C VAL A 210 -5.91 8.74 -6.99
N THR A 211 -5.93 8.57 -8.32
CA THR A 211 -7.08 8.95 -9.14
C THR A 211 -8.33 8.10 -8.87
N SER A 212 -8.18 6.77 -8.82
CA SER A 212 -9.31 5.85 -8.76
C SER A 212 -9.85 5.63 -7.36
N ILE A 213 -9.03 5.82 -6.33
CA ILE A 213 -9.42 5.62 -4.94
C ILE A 213 -9.52 6.96 -4.22
N PHE A 214 -8.42 7.71 -4.09
CA PHE A 214 -8.38 8.89 -3.22
C PHE A 214 -9.34 9.96 -3.73
N LEU A 215 -9.17 10.35 -5.00
CA LEU A 215 -10.00 11.39 -5.59
C LEU A 215 -11.47 10.94 -5.71
N ARG A 216 -11.70 9.66 -6.05
CA ARG A 216 -13.06 9.11 -6.13
C ARG A 216 -13.77 9.11 -4.78
N LEU A 217 -13.11 8.69 -3.71
CA LEU A 217 -13.68 8.68 -2.35
C LEU A 217 -13.99 10.10 -1.87
N LEU A 218 -13.10 11.06 -2.13
CA LEU A 218 -13.35 12.47 -1.79
C LEU A 218 -14.52 13.08 -2.56
N GLN A 219 -14.68 12.70 -3.84
CA GLN A 219 -15.72 13.25 -4.71
C GLN A 219 -17.05 12.53 -4.60
N SER A 220 -17.08 11.30 -4.09
CA SER A 220 -18.29 10.49 -3.96
C SER A 220 -19.22 11.05 -2.88
N GLU A 221 -20.50 11.19 -3.21
CA GLU A 221 -21.56 11.57 -2.26
C GLU A 221 -21.87 10.41 -1.29
N ASN A 222 -21.71 9.17 -1.74
CA ASN A 222 -22.01 7.97 -0.96
C ASN A 222 -20.86 7.54 -0.03
N ALA A 223 -19.69 8.18 -0.12
CA ALA A 223 -18.56 7.87 0.76
C ALA A 223 -18.81 8.44 2.16
N SER A 224 -18.59 7.60 3.19
CA SER A 224 -18.73 8.01 4.58
C SER A 224 -17.77 9.17 4.92
N PHE A 225 -18.16 9.99 5.89
CA PHE A 225 -17.32 11.08 6.38
C PHE A 225 -15.96 10.55 6.87
N GLU A 226 -15.96 9.43 7.58
CA GLU A 226 -14.75 8.79 8.11
C GLU A 226 -13.79 8.37 6.99
N HIS A 227 -14.29 7.76 5.91
CA HIS A 227 -13.46 7.43 4.74
C HIS A 227 -12.88 8.68 4.07
N LYS A 228 -13.66 9.75 3.95
CA LYS A 228 -13.16 11.02 3.40
C LYS A 228 -12.06 11.61 4.28
N LEU A 229 -12.23 11.57 5.60
CA LEU A 229 -11.25 12.08 6.55
C LEU A 229 -9.93 11.30 6.45
N LEU A 230 -9.97 9.96 6.40
CA LEU A 230 -8.77 9.13 6.23
C LEU A 230 -8.01 9.45 4.93
N VAL A 231 -8.72 9.70 3.83
CA VAL A 231 -8.08 10.10 2.57
C VAL A 231 -7.46 11.50 2.68
N LEU A 232 -8.11 12.45 3.38
CA LEU A 232 -7.54 13.77 3.63
C LEU A 232 -6.28 13.69 4.50
N GLU A 233 -6.26 12.84 5.52
CA GLU A 233 -5.06 12.58 6.34
C GLU A 233 -3.92 11.98 5.52
N ALA A 234 -4.23 11.02 4.64
CA ALA A 234 -3.25 10.45 3.73
C ALA A 234 -2.68 11.51 2.77
N LEU A 235 -3.54 12.35 2.17
CA LEU A 235 -3.10 13.46 1.31
C LEU A 235 -2.31 14.51 2.08
N HIS A 236 -2.68 14.82 3.32
CA HIS A 236 -1.92 15.71 4.20
C HIS A 236 -0.49 15.18 4.39
N THR A 237 -0.35 13.89 4.71
CA THR A 237 0.95 13.22 4.86
C THR A 237 1.79 13.31 3.58
N ILE A 238 1.17 13.19 2.40
CA ILE A 238 1.86 13.35 1.11
C ILE A 238 2.31 14.79 0.90
N CYS A 239 1.46 15.75 1.25
CA CYS A 239 1.74 17.18 1.08
C CYS A 239 2.79 17.72 2.05
N GLU A 240 2.98 17.08 3.20
CA GLU A 240 4.00 17.44 4.17
C GLU A 240 5.42 17.19 3.61
N ASP A 241 5.59 16.22 2.72
CA ASP A 241 6.85 15.97 2.02
C ASP A 241 6.96 16.72 0.69
N SER A 242 7.63 17.87 0.73
CA SER A 242 7.91 18.71 -0.45
C SER A 242 8.63 17.98 -1.59
N GLN A 243 9.47 16.98 -1.30
CA GLN A 243 10.16 16.21 -2.34
C GLN A 243 9.18 15.30 -3.06
N THR A 244 8.31 14.63 -2.32
CA THR A 244 7.25 13.79 -2.91
C THR A 244 6.28 14.61 -3.77
N LEU A 245 5.88 15.81 -3.33
CA LEU A 245 5.05 16.71 -4.16
C LEU A 245 5.76 17.12 -5.46
N SER A 246 7.04 17.50 -5.38
CA SER A 246 7.84 17.87 -6.55
C SER A 246 7.96 16.71 -7.54
N GLU A 247 8.20 15.50 -7.03
CA GLU A 247 8.26 14.29 -7.84
C GLU A 247 6.92 13.95 -8.49
N ILE A 248 5.79 14.14 -7.80
CA ILE A 248 4.46 13.95 -8.39
C ILE A 248 4.28 14.91 -9.58
N PHE A 249 4.53 16.20 -9.39
CA PHE A 249 4.40 17.19 -10.46
C PHE A 249 5.28 16.88 -11.67
N ILE A 250 6.56 16.57 -11.46
CA ILE A 250 7.49 16.24 -12.55
C ILE A 250 7.09 14.93 -13.25
N ASN A 251 6.61 13.93 -12.51
CA ASN A 251 6.33 12.62 -13.10
C ASN A 251 4.98 12.53 -13.82
N TYR A 252 3.96 13.29 -13.40
CA TYR A 252 2.57 13.13 -13.84
C TYR A 252 1.92 14.39 -14.46
N ASP A 253 2.54 15.57 -14.39
CA ASP A 253 2.00 16.79 -15.00
C ASP A 253 2.95 17.36 -16.06
N CYS A 254 4.26 17.16 -15.91
CA CYS A 254 5.27 17.70 -16.84
C CYS A 254 5.54 16.83 -18.07
N LYS A 255 4.80 15.73 -18.28
CA LYS A 255 4.99 14.84 -19.43
C LYS A 255 3.83 14.97 -20.40
N TRP A 256 4.12 14.66 -21.66
CA TRP A 256 3.11 14.58 -22.70
C TRP A 256 2.18 13.39 -22.40
N ASN A 257 0.86 13.62 -22.48
CA ASN A 257 -0.18 12.58 -22.34
C ASN A 257 -0.30 11.95 -20.94
N THR A 258 -0.14 12.74 -19.87
CA THR A 258 -0.41 12.32 -18.49
C THR A 258 -1.72 12.89 -17.95
N ASN A 259 -2.18 12.36 -16.80
CA ASN A 259 -3.50 12.70 -16.22
C ASN A 259 -3.53 14.03 -15.44
N ASP A 260 -2.47 14.85 -15.46
CA ASP A 260 -2.34 16.05 -14.60
C ASP A 260 -2.65 15.74 -13.12
N LEU A 261 -1.99 14.72 -12.56
CA LEU A 261 -2.32 14.19 -11.23
C LEU A 261 -2.24 15.27 -10.14
N PHE A 262 -1.19 16.09 -10.14
CA PHE A 262 -1.02 17.14 -9.14
C PHE A 262 -2.17 18.15 -9.20
N LYS A 263 -2.51 18.63 -10.41
CA LYS A 263 -3.66 19.50 -10.63
C LYS A 263 -4.96 18.88 -10.13
N GLN A 264 -5.19 17.59 -10.37
CA GLN A 264 -6.39 16.90 -9.90
C GLN A 264 -6.47 16.83 -8.37
N ILE A 265 -5.34 16.57 -7.69
CA ILE A 265 -5.27 16.59 -6.22
C ILE A 265 -5.64 17.97 -5.68
N VAL A 266 -5.01 19.04 -6.21
CA VAL A 266 -5.29 20.43 -5.80
C VAL A 266 -6.77 20.78 -6.02
N HIS A 267 -7.34 20.38 -7.16
CA HIS A 267 -8.75 20.61 -7.45
C HIS A 267 -9.68 19.87 -6.47
N ALA A 268 -9.40 18.60 -6.16
CA ALA A 268 -10.18 17.82 -5.21
C ALA A 268 -10.12 18.40 -3.79
N LEU A 269 -8.94 18.81 -3.32
CA LEU A 269 -8.76 19.47 -2.04
C LEU A 269 -9.49 20.82 -1.99
N THR A 270 -9.42 21.61 -3.06
CA THR A 270 -10.15 22.89 -3.16
C THR A 270 -11.66 22.67 -3.08
N LYS A 271 -12.18 21.63 -3.75
CA LYS A 271 -13.60 21.28 -3.70
C LYS A 271 -14.00 20.82 -2.29
N ALA A 272 -13.19 19.98 -1.65
CA ALA A 272 -13.43 19.51 -0.29
C ALA A 272 -13.42 20.67 0.73
N ALA A 273 -12.47 21.60 0.62
CA ALA A 273 -12.33 22.76 1.51
C ALA A 273 -13.47 23.78 1.37
N LYS A 274 -14.02 23.95 0.16
CA LYS A 274 -15.18 24.83 -0.05
C LYS A 274 -16.44 24.31 0.64
N GLY A 275 -16.51 23.02 0.97
CA GLY A 275 -17.72 22.35 1.45
C GLY A 275 -18.80 22.30 0.36
N ASP A 276 -19.83 21.49 0.55
CA ASP A 276 -21.01 21.50 -0.33
C ASP A 276 -21.93 22.70 -0.04
N ARG A 277 -21.35 23.91 0.00
CA ARG A 277 -22.07 25.15 0.25
C ARG A 277 -23.06 25.48 -0.87
N ALA A 278 -23.01 24.76 -1.99
CA ALA A 278 -24.00 24.85 -3.06
C ALA A 278 -25.36 24.28 -2.62
N GLN A 279 -25.37 23.16 -1.89
CA GLN A 279 -26.61 22.61 -1.32
C GLN A 279 -27.14 23.47 -0.17
N ASP A 280 -26.27 24.00 0.69
CA ASP A 280 -26.69 24.90 1.77
C ASP A 280 -27.21 26.24 1.26
N ALA A 281 -26.64 26.79 0.18
CA ALA A 281 -27.13 28.01 -0.44
C ALA A 281 -28.47 27.82 -1.15
N ALA A 282 -28.67 26.66 -1.81
CA ALA A 282 -29.97 26.30 -2.41
C ALA A 282 -31.03 26.05 -1.32
N ALA A 283 -30.68 25.33 -0.25
CA ALA A 283 -31.56 25.10 0.90
C ALA A 283 -31.89 26.40 1.65
N HIS A 284 -30.91 27.30 1.83
CA HIS A 284 -31.15 28.64 2.40
C HIS A 284 -31.98 29.53 1.48
N GLN A 285 -31.78 29.50 0.15
CA GLN A 285 -32.63 30.23 -0.80
C GLN A 285 -34.06 29.68 -0.82
N TYR A 286 -34.24 28.36 -0.71
CA TYR A 286 -35.57 27.72 -0.65
C TYR A 286 -36.27 27.99 0.69
N ALA A 287 -35.54 28.00 1.80
CA ALA A 287 -36.08 28.39 3.11
C ALA A 287 -36.43 29.89 3.16
N ALA A 288 -35.59 30.74 2.55
CA ALA A 288 -35.84 32.18 2.44
C ALA A 288 -37.06 32.49 1.55
N SER A 289 -37.26 31.72 0.47
CA SER A 289 -38.42 31.87 -0.42
C SER A 289 -39.74 31.41 0.24
N LEU A 290 -39.71 30.35 1.05
CA LEU A 290 -40.87 29.94 1.87
C LEU A 290 -41.25 31.03 2.89
N SER A 291 -40.26 31.64 3.56
CA SER A 291 -40.48 32.69 4.56
C SER A 291 -41.07 33.97 3.94
N THR A 292 -40.63 34.35 2.74
CA THR A 292 -41.19 35.51 2.02
C THR A 292 -42.60 35.23 1.51
N SER A 293 -42.88 34.02 1.00
CA SER A 293 -44.22 33.63 0.55
C SER A 293 -45.22 33.57 1.72
N ALA A 294 -44.80 33.12 2.90
CA ALA A 294 -45.61 33.17 4.12
C ALA A 294 -45.93 34.61 4.58
N ARG A 295 -44.95 35.52 4.53
CA ARG A 295 -45.16 36.95 4.83
C ARG A 295 -46.11 37.63 3.85
N MET A 296 -46.00 37.32 2.55
CA MET A 296 -46.93 37.85 1.55
C MET A 296 -48.36 37.35 1.77
N LYS A 297 -48.56 36.07 2.10
CA LYS A 297 -49.89 35.54 2.42
C LYS A 297 -50.50 36.19 3.67
N MET A 298 -49.69 36.45 4.70
CA MET A 298 -50.14 37.12 5.91
C MET A 298 -50.54 38.58 5.63
N GLN A 299 -49.74 39.32 4.85
CA GLN A 299 -50.08 40.68 4.42
C GLN A 299 -51.31 40.72 3.52
N GLN A 300 -51.49 39.72 2.65
CA GLN A 300 -52.67 39.63 1.79
C GLN A 300 -53.93 39.28 2.60
N GLN A 301 -53.78 38.51 3.67
CA GLN A 301 -54.87 38.20 4.61
C GLN A 301 -55.22 39.39 5.51
N ASP A 302 -54.24 40.14 6.01
CA ASP A 302 -54.46 41.39 6.75
C ASP A 302 -55.10 42.47 5.88
N ALA A 303 -54.67 42.61 4.62
CA ALA A 303 -55.29 43.52 3.67
C ALA A 303 -56.74 43.10 3.32
N ALA A 304 -57.01 41.80 3.25
CA ALA A 304 -58.36 41.27 3.02
C ALA A 304 -59.28 41.42 4.26
N LEU A 305 -58.72 41.38 5.47
CA LEU A 305 -59.42 41.64 6.72
C LEU A 305 -59.74 43.13 6.88
N ALA A 306 -58.80 44.02 6.55
CA ALA A 306 -59.00 45.47 6.56
C ALA A 306 -60.11 45.92 5.58
N LEU A 307 -60.22 45.26 4.42
CA LEU A 307 -61.30 45.50 3.45
C LEU A 307 -62.68 44.98 3.91
N LYS A 308 -62.75 44.10 4.92
CA LYS A 308 -64.01 43.58 5.47
C LYS A 308 -64.59 44.40 6.63
N GLY A 309 -63.95 45.52 7.01
CA GLY A 309 -64.57 46.53 7.88
C GLY A 309 -64.80 46.07 9.32
N LEU A 310 -63.94 45.20 9.85
CA LEU A 310 -63.92 44.83 11.27
C LEU A 310 -62.55 45.22 11.82
N ASP A 311 -62.43 46.49 12.21
CA ASP A 311 -61.40 46.90 13.16
C ASP A 311 -61.90 46.62 14.60
N PRO A 312 -60.98 46.36 15.54
CA PRO A 312 -61.20 45.50 16.71
C PRO A 312 -62.19 46.00 17.77
#